data_AF-H2YG30-F1
#
_entry.id   AF-H2YG30-F1
#
_cell.length_a   1.000
_cell.length_b   1.000
_cell.length_c   1.000
_cell.angle_alpha   90.00
_cell.angle_beta   90.00
_cell.angle_gamma   90.00
#
_symmetry.space_group_name_H-M   'P 1'
#
loop_
_entity.id
_entity.type
_entity.pdbx_description
1 polymer ?
#
loop_
_entity_poly.entity_id
_entity_poly.type
_entity_poly.pdbx_seq_one_letter_code
_entity_poly.pdbx_strand_id
1 'polypeptide(L)'
;MPPMHIEERKDFPNPIEFYDNYVAPGKPVLFKGVAKQFPSYNNWKNDTYLREKYGGLTVMAETAKKEDRNNPVRPMNFSTFLSIYEEEDIYLVQDVAPPRPITEEMFVPKSLLCRGFMDLLNMALLWFSSGGTKSVLHNDSFENINCL
;
A
#
# COMPACT_ATOMS: atom_id res chain seq x y z
N MET A 1 23.87 -6.12 -15.10
CA MET A 1 22.70 -6.85 -15.63
C MET A 1 21.80 -5.83 -16.32
N PRO A 2 21.32 -6.09 -17.54
CA PRO A 2 20.25 -5.28 -18.11
C PRO A 2 18.99 -5.40 -17.22
N PRO A 3 18.11 -4.39 -17.18
CA PRO A 3 16.84 -4.49 -16.47
C PRO A 3 16.07 -5.72 -16.96
N MET A 4 15.61 -6.56 -16.04
CA MET A 4 14.70 -7.64 -16.41
C MET A 4 13.36 -7.05 -16.83
N HIS A 5 12.84 -7.50 -17.97
CA HIS A 5 11.50 -7.15 -18.39
C HIS A 5 10.49 -7.74 -17.42
N ILE A 6 9.58 -6.90 -16.91
CA ILE A 6 8.45 -7.32 -16.08
C ILE A 6 7.24 -7.46 -16.99
N GLU A 7 6.58 -8.62 -16.94
CA GLU A 7 5.36 -8.87 -17.70
C GLU A 7 4.24 -7.91 -17.25
N GLU A 8 3.49 -7.40 -18.22
CA GLU A 8 2.39 -6.48 -17.96
C GLU A 8 1.04 -7.12 -18.29
N ARG A 9 0.08 -6.94 -17.37
CA ARG A 9 -1.31 -7.36 -17.54
C ARG A 9 -2.27 -6.22 -17.27
N LYS A 10 -3.48 -6.32 -17.79
CA LYS A 10 -4.55 -5.30 -17.61
C LYS A 10 -5.66 -5.77 -16.67
N ASP A 11 -5.49 -6.95 -16.08
CA ASP A 11 -6.48 -7.67 -15.29
C ASP A 11 -5.78 -8.39 -14.12
N PHE A 12 -6.54 -8.66 -13.07
CA PHE A 12 -6.12 -9.62 -12.05
C PHE A 12 -6.48 -11.05 -12.50
N PRO A 13 -5.50 -11.97 -12.63
CA PRO A 13 -5.80 -13.37 -12.88
C PRO A 13 -6.68 -13.98 -11.79
N ASN A 14 -7.26 -15.14 -12.08
CA ASN A 14 -7.86 -15.95 -11.03
C ASN A 14 -6.77 -16.53 -10.10
N PRO A 15 -7.09 -16.94 -8.86
CA PRO A 15 -6.07 -17.35 -7.89
C PRO A 15 -5.15 -18.50 -8.34
N ILE A 16 -5.66 -19.47 -9.10
CA ILE A 16 -4.86 -20.60 -9.60
C ILE A 16 -3.84 -20.12 -10.61
N GLU A 17 -4.30 -19.36 -11.62
CA GLU A 17 -3.43 -18.77 -12.62
C GLU A 17 -2.42 -17.79 -12.01
N PHE A 18 -2.80 -17.07 -10.96
CA PHE A 18 -1.88 -16.19 -10.23
C PHE A 18 -0.77 -16.98 -9.54
N TYR A 19 -1.15 -18.06 -8.85
CA TYR A 19 -0.20 -18.90 -8.13
C TYR A 19 0.77 -19.61 -9.07
N ASP A 20 0.24 -20.31 -10.08
CA ASP A 20 1.04 -21.15 -10.98
C ASP A 20 2.03 -20.33 -11.83
N ASN A 21 1.61 -19.13 -12.27
CA ASN A 21 2.41 -18.33 -13.21
C ASN A 21 3.31 -17.27 -12.56
N TYR A 22 3.02 -16.86 -11.31
CA TYR A 22 3.74 -15.74 -10.67
C TYR A 22 4.24 -16.07 -9.27
N VAL A 23 3.39 -16.59 -8.37
CA VAL A 23 3.77 -16.82 -6.96
C VAL A 23 4.73 -18.01 -6.83
N ALA A 24 4.31 -19.21 -7.25
CA ALA A 24 5.14 -20.41 -7.16
C ALA A 24 6.51 -20.30 -7.86
N PRO A 25 6.61 -19.70 -9.07
CA PRO A 25 7.91 -19.49 -9.72
C PRO A 25 8.69 -18.26 -9.23
N GLY A 26 8.13 -17.43 -8.33
CA GLY A 26 8.79 -16.20 -7.86
C GLY A 26 9.00 -15.16 -8.97
N LYS A 27 8.02 -15.03 -9.88
CA LYS A 27 8.10 -14.16 -11.06
C LYS A 27 7.31 -12.86 -10.85
N PRO A 28 7.95 -11.68 -10.95
CA PRO A 28 7.26 -10.40 -10.81
C PRO A 28 6.31 -10.13 -11.99
N VAL A 29 5.21 -9.44 -11.72
CA VAL A 29 4.20 -9.03 -12.71
C VAL A 29 3.63 -7.65 -12.37
N LEU A 30 3.35 -6.85 -13.40
CA LEU A 30 2.74 -5.53 -13.27
C LEU A 30 1.30 -5.56 -13.78
N PHE A 31 0.34 -5.34 -12.88
CA PHE A 31 -1.08 -5.20 -13.25
C PHE A 31 -1.41 -3.72 -13.53
N LYS A 32 -1.38 -3.31 -14.79
CA LYS A 32 -1.65 -1.92 -15.21
C LYS A 32 -3.13 -1.59 -15.21
N GLY A 33 -3.48 -0.54 -14.47
CA GLY A 33 -4.82 0.07 -14.51
C GLY A 33 -5.89 -0.65 -13.68
N VAL A 34 -5.56 -1.75 -13.02
CA VAL A 34 -6.50 -2.51 -12.17
C VAL A 34 -6.85 -1.76 -10.88
N ALA A 35 -5.90 -0.99 -10.31
CA ALA A 35 -6.13 -0.18 -9.11
C ALA A 35 -7.20 0.90 -9.31
N LYS A 36 -7.51 1.28 -10.56
CA LYS A 36 -8.58 2.25 -10.90
C LYS A 36 -9.97 1.79 -10.50
N GLN A 37 -10.15 0.50 -10.26
CA GLN A 37 -11.42 -0.08 -9.84
C GLN A 37 -11.72 0.21 -8.36
N PHE A 38 -10.70 0.54 -7.57
CA PHE A 38 -10.83 0.80 -6.13
C PHE A 38 -11.46 2.18 -5.90
N PRO A 39 -12.39 2.33 -4.95
CA PRO A 39 -12.93 3.64 -4.57
C PRO A 39 -11.83 4.66 -4.19
N SER A 40 -10.79 4.18 -3.52
CA SER A 40 -9.63 4.98 -3.11
C SER A 40 -8.94 5.71 -4.26
N TYR A 41 -8.91 5.12 -5.47
CA TYR A 41 -8.27 5.74 -6.64
C TYR A 41 -8.86 7.12 -6.99
N ASN A 42 -10.13 7.34 -6.69
CA ASN A 42 -10.79 8.63 -6.93
C ASN A 42 -10.85 9.46 -5.66
N ASN A 43 -11.26 8.85 -4.55
CA ASN A 43 -11.56 9.56 -3.32
C ASN A 43 -10.30 10.12 -2.62
N TRP A 44 -9.17 9.43 -2.72
CA TRP A 44 -7.96 9.80 -1.96
C TRP A 44 -7.09 10.85 -2.63
N LYS A 45 -7.52 11.37 -3.78
CA LYS A 45 -6.88 12.50 -4.45
C LYS A 45 -7.11 13.84 -3.75
N ASN A 46 -8.03 13.88 -2.78
CA ASN A 46 -8.46 15.09 -2.11
C ASN A 46 -8.25 14.98 -0.61
N ASP A 47 -7.30 15.76 -0.08
CA ASP A 47 -7.01 15.81 1.36
C ASP A 47 -8.20 16.29 2.19
N THR A 48 -9.11 17.08 1.62
CA THR A 48 -10.35 17.48 2.30
C THR A 48 -11.23 16.26 2.57
N TYR A 49 -11.40 15.38 1.58
CA TYR A 49 -12.15 14.13 1.74
C TYR A 49 -11.54 13.25 2.81
N LEU A 50 -10.22 13.05 2.75
CA LEU A 50 -9.49 12.25 3.73
C LEU A 50 -9.61 12.82 5.15
N ARG A 51 -9.55 14.15 5.27
CA ARG A 51 -9.70 14.86 6.55
C ARG A 51 -11.10 14.71 7.12
N GLU A 52 -12.14 14.88 6.32
CA GLU A 52 -13.53 14.76 6.75
C GLU A 52 -13.88 13.33 7.18
N LYS A 53 -13.46 12.33 6.39
CA LYS A 53 -13.84 10.93 6.63
C LYS A 53 -12.95 10.21 7.63
N TYR A 54 -11.65 10.51 7.61
CA TYR A 54 -10.62 9.75 8.34
C TYR A 54 -9.72 10.60 9.22
N GLY A 55 -9.95 11.92 9.31
CA GLY A 55 -9.04 12.84 10.01
C GLY A 55 -8.83 12.54 11.50
N GLY A 56 -9.76 11.82 12.13
CA GLY A 56 -9.68 11.37 13.52
C GLY A 56 -8.89 10.08 13.73
N LEU A 57 -8.44 9.39 12.68
CA LEU A 57 -7.59 8.20 12.83
C LEU A 57 -6.24 8.60 13.44
N THR A 58 -5.81 7.90 14.48
CA THR A 58 -4.43 7.98 14.93
C THR A 58 -3.54 7.22 13.95
N VAL A 59 -2.52 7.92 13.47
CA VAL A 59 -1.54 7.45 12.49
C VAL A 59 -0.13 7.55 13.04
N MET A 60 0.76 6.67 12.57
CA MET A 60 2.17 6.61 12.99
C MET A 60 3.07 7.16 11.88
N ALA A 61 3.46 8.42 11.97
CA ALA A 61 4.29 9.06 10.96
C ALA A 61 5.78 8.79 11.21
N GLU A 62 6.50 8.39 10.17
CA GLU A 62 7.96 8.29 10.16
C GLU A 62 8.56 9.70 10.08
N THR A 63 9.60 9.97 10.88
CA THR A 63 10.14 11.33 11.06
C THR A 63 11.26 11.72 10.10
N ALA A 64 11.48 10.92 9.05
CA ALA A 64 12.40 11.21 7.95
C ALA A 64 11.94 10.46 6.71
N LYS A 65 12.00 11.03 5.51
CA LYS A 65 11.59 10.34 4.26
C LYS A 65 12.54 9.23 3.82
N LYS A 66 13.75 9.19 4.38
CA LYS A 66 14.70 8.09 4.19
C LYS A 66 14.52 7.10 5.35
N GLU A 67 14.24 5.85 5.01
CA GLU A 67 14.07 4.78 6.00
C GLU A 67 15.31 4.66 6.90
N ASP A 68 15.09 4.78 8.21
CA ASP A 68 16.02 4.44 9.26
C ASP A 68 15.23 3.78 10.40
N ARG A 69 15.50 2.50 10.65
CA ARG A 69 14.76 1.69 11.63
C ARG A 69 15.01 2.09 13.09
N ASN A 70 15.93 3.03 13.33
CA ASN A 70 16.19 3.60 14.64
C ASN A 70 15.43 4.92 14.87
N ASN A 71 14.84 5.50 13.83
CA ASN A 71 14.08 6.73 13.99
C ASN A 71 12.79 6.46 14.77
N PRO A 72 12.40 7.38 15.66
CA PRO A 72 11.12 7.26 16.34
C PRO A 72 9.98 7.54 15.38
N VAL A 73 8.89 6.80 15.54
CA VAL A 73 7.61 7.12 14.91
C VAL A 73 6.86 8.17 15.75
N ARG A 74 6.19 9.10 15.07
CA ARG A 74 5.42 10.20 15.67
C ARG A 74 3.92 9.91 15.57
N PRO A 75 3.23 9.54 16.66
CA PRO A 75 1.79 9.39 16.65
C PRO A 75 1.11 10.75 16.48
N MET A 76 0.12 10.84 15.59
CA MET A 76 -0.70 12.04 15.41
C MET A 76 -2.06 11.69 14.82
N ASN A 77 -2.99 12.65 14.80
CA ASN A 77 -4.22 12.50 14.04
C ASN A 77 -3.92 12.58 12.54
N PHE A 78 -4.66 11.84 11.72
CA PHE A 78 -4.48 11.87 10.28
C PHE A 78 -4.72 13.25 9.69
N SER A 79 -5.65 14.02 10.25
CA SER A 79 -5.85 15.43 9.93
C SER A 79 -4.63 16.31 10.20
N THR A 80 -3.88 16.04 11.28
CA THR A 80 -2.62 16.73 11.58
C THR A 80 -1.56 16.35 10.54
N PHE A 81 -1.43 15.07 10.23
CA PHE A 81 -0.51 14.59 9.19
C PHE A 81 -0.78 15.26 7.84
N LEU A 82 -2.04 15.27 7.39
CA LEU A 82 -2.48 15.93 6.15
C LEU A 82 -2.23 17.45 6.13
N SER A 83 -1.98 18.08 7.27
CA SER A 83 -1.64 19.51 7.35
C SER A 83 -0.14 19.80 7.21
N ILE A 84 0.73 18.80 7.38
CA ILE A 84 2.18 19.02 7.48
C ILE A 84 3.00 18.15 6.53
N TYR A 85 2.44 17.08 5.95
CA TYR A 85 3.20 16.09 5.18
C TYR A 85 3.85 16.62 3.88
N GLU A 86 3.35 17.73 3.33
CA GLU A 86 3.95 18.38 2.16
C GLU A 86 5.21 19.17 2.51
N GLU A 87 5.25 19.74 3.72
CA GLU A 87 6.30 20.66 4.16
C GLU A 87 7.36 19.97 5.03
N GLU A 88 6.95 19.06 5.91
CA GLU A 88 7.85 18.34 6.81
C GLU A 88 8.49 17.10 6.15
N ASP A 89 9.67 16.72 6.63
CA ASP A 89 10.37 15.50 6.21
C ASP A 89 9.75 14.26 6.87
N ILE A 90 8.48 13.99 6.55
CA ILE A 90 7.73 12.86 7.10
C ILE A 90 7.08 12.03 6.01
N TYR A 91 6.78 10.78 6.34
CA TYR A 91 5.88 9.95 5.56
C TYR A 91 5.08 9.02 6.49
N LEU A 92 4.05 8.41 5.96
CA LEU A 92 3.16 7.54 6.71
C LEU A 92 3.28 6.10 6.21
N VAL A 93 3.47 5.17 7.14
CA VAL A 93 3.24 3.73 6.96
C VAL A 93 2.17 3.32 7.96
N GLN A 94 0.96 3.08 7.48
CA GLN A 94 -0.20 2.81 8.32
C GLN A 94 -0.80 1.45 8.00
N ASP A 95 -0.94 0.60 9.01
CA ASP A 95 -1.83 -0.55 8.92
C ASP A 95 -3.27 -0.06 8.73
N VAL A 96 -3.89 -0.50 7.64
CA VAL A 96 -5.24 -0.16 7.20
C VAL A 96 -6.11 -1.40 7.07
N ALA A 97 -5.74 -2.53 7.67
CA ALA A 97 -6.59 -3.71 7.73
C ALA A 97 -7.84 -3.47 8.62
N PRO A 98 -8.89 -4.31 8.48
CA PRO A 98 -10.06 -4.25 9.34
C PRO A 98 -9.65 -4.34 10.83
N PRO A 99 -10.34 -3.61 11.73
CA PRO A 99 -11.63 -2.94 11.53
C PRO A 99 -11.53 -1.45 11.16
N ARG A 100 -10.42 -0.98 10.59
CA ARG A 100 -10.27 0.46 10.27
C ARG A 100 -11.23 0.88 9.14
N PRO A 101 -11.98 1.99 9.27
CA PRO A 101 -12.94 2.42 8.25
C PRO A 101 -12.33 2.65 6.86
N ILE A 102 -11.05 3.02 6.81
CA ILE A 102 -10.32 3.27 5.56
C ILE A 102 -10.17 2.02 4.68
N THR A 103 -10.29 0.80 5.24
CA THR A 103 -10.25 -0.45 4.47
C THR A 103 -11.41 -0.58 3.49
N GLU A 104 -12.57 0.03 3.77
CA GLU A 104 -13.79 -0.13 2.97
C GLU A 104 -13.65 0.41 1.53
N GLU A 105 -12.65 1.26 1.30
CA GLU A 105 -12.33 1.80 -0.02
C GLU A 105 -11.29 0.98 -0.79
N MET A 106 -10.92 -0.17 -0.25
CA MET A 106 -10.02 -1.13 -0.88
C MET A 106 -10.71 -2.45 -1.16
N PHE A 107 -10.38 -3.04 -2.30
CA PHE A 107 -10.80 -4.39 -2.64
C PHE A 107 -9.65 -5.36 -2.46
N VAL A 108 -9.94 -6.56 -1.99
CA VAL A 108 -9.00 -7.67 -2.12
C VAL A 108 -8.88 -8.02 -3.60
N PRO A 109 -7.68 -7.97 -4.20
CA PRO A 109 -7.49 -8.35 -5.60
C PRO A 109 -8.04 -9.75 -5.90
N LYS A 110 -8.66 -9.93 -7.07
CA LYS A 110 -9.21 -11.22 -7.49
C LYS A 110 -8.20 -12.37 -7.39
N SER A 111 -6.93 -12.07 -7.65
CA SER A 111 -5.80 -13.00 -7.51
C SER A 111 -5.67 -13.62 -6.12
N LEU A 112 -6.15 -12.94 -5.07
CA LEU A 112 -6.07 -13.37 -3.68
C LEU A 112 -7.38 -14.01 -3.17
N LEU A 113 -8.45 -14.06 -3.98
CA LEU A 113 -9.76 -14.58 -3.57
C LEU A 113 -9.81 -16.13 -3.56
N CYS A 114 -8.84 -16.78 -2.93
CA CYS A 114 -8.92 -18.18 -2.55
C CYS A 114 -8.59 -18.32 -1.06
N ARG A 115 -9.09 -19.40 -0.46
CA ARG A 115 -8.92 -19.65 0.98
C ARG A 115 -7.45 -19.62 1.41
N GLY A 116 -6.55 -20.20 0.62
CA GLY A 116 -5.12 -20.25 0.94
C GLY A 116 -4.50 -18.86 1.11
N PHE A 117 -4.74 -17.94 0.16
CA PHE A 117 -4.26 -16.56 0.28
C PHE A 117 -4.98 -15.78 1.38
N MET A 118 -6.29 -15.93 1.51
CA MET A 118 -7.07 -15.20 2.52
C MET A 118 -6.73 -15.61 3.96
N ASP A 119 -6.51 -16.90 4.21
CA ASP A 119 -6.13 -17.42 5.53
C ASP A 119 -4.70 -16.97 5.94
N LEU A 120 -3.88 -16.54 4.96
CA LEU A 120 -2.49 -16.10 5.15
C LEU A 120 -2.29 -14.60 4.88
N LEU A 121 -3.35 -13.85 4.61
CA LEU A 121 -3.26 -12.41 4.34
C LEU A 121 -2.80 -11.70 5.61
N ASN A 122 -1.55 -11.24 5.61
CA ASN A 122 -0.88 -10.78 6.83
C ASN A 122 -1.18 -9.32 7.16
N MET A 123 -0.98 -8.41 6.19
CA MET A 123 -1.08 -6.97 6.40
C MET A 123 -1.67 -6.27 5.19
N ALA A 124 -2.36 -5.16 5.43
CA ALA A 124 -2.68 -4.15 4.43
C ALA A 124 -2.06 -2.83 4.88
N LEU A 125 -1.06 -2.34 4.16
CA LEU A 125 -0.30 -1.15 4.53
C LEU A 125 -0.58 -0.01 3.56
N LEU A 126 -0.91 1.17 4.09
CA LEU A 126 -0.97 2.43 3.37
C LEU A 126 0.38 3.15 3.51
N TRP A 127 1.01 3.41 2.38
CA TRP A 127 2.17 4.28 2.26
C TRP A 127 1.73 5.62 1.71
N PHE A 128 1.92 6.70 2.47
CA PHE A 128 1.46 8.04 2.07
C PHE A 128 2.56 9.08 2.31
N SER A 129 2.86 9.89 1.31
CA SER A 129 3.87 10.94 1.39
C SER A 129 3.65 12.03 0.33
N SER A 130 4.40 13.12 0.44
CA SER A 130 4.52 14.16 -0.60
C SER A 130 5.60 13.85 -1.64
N GLY A 131 6.04 12.59 -1.74
CA GLY A 131 7.12 12.16 -2.63
C GLY A 131 8.52 12.35 -2.04
N GLY A 132 9.52 11.83 -2.76
CA GLY A 132 10.93 11.86 -2.35
C GLY A 132 11.32 10.81 -1.29
N THR A 133 10.40 9.94 -0.89
CA THR A 133 10.66 8.83 0.05
C THR A 133 11.61 7.80 -0.54
N LYS A 134 12.45 7.22 0.32
CA LYS A 134 13.45 6.21 -0.05
C LYS A 134 13.52 5.12 1.00
N SER A 135 13.09 3.92 0.62
CA SER A 135 13.35 2.70 1.37
C SER A 135 14.75 2.18 1.08
N VAL A 136 15.35 1.46 2.02
CA VAL A 136 16.59 0.73 1.76
C VAL A 136 16.30 -0.52 0.92
N LEU A 137 17.29 -1.03 0.19
CA LEU A 137 17.14 -2.31 -0.50
C LEU A 137 17.09 -3.43 0.53
N HIS A 138 16.00 -4.20 0.54
CA HIS A 138 15.80 -5.34 1.43
C HIS A 138 14.90 -6.39 0.79
N ASN A 139 14.78 -7.54 1.47
CA ASN A 139 13.80 -8.57 1.17
C ASN A 139 12.75 -8.58 2.28
N ASP A 140 11.49 -8.79 1.89
CA ASP A 140 10.41 -9.04 2.83
C ASP A 140 10.28 -10.53 3.14
N SER A 141 9.61 -10.84 4.26
CA SER A 141 9.33 -12.22 4.67
C SER A 141 8.10 -12.83 3.99
N PHE A 142 7.35 -12.01 3.24
CA PHE A 142 6.09 -12.38 2.59
C PHE A 142 6.04 -11.84 1.16
N GLU A 143 5.19 -12.45 0.34
CA GLU A 143 4.84 -11.95 -0.99
C GLU A 143 4.03 -10.66 -0.89
N ASN A 144 4.29 -9.71 -1.78
CA ASN A 144 3.67 -8.39 -1.75
C ASN A 144 2.94 -8.06 -3.06
N ILE A 145 1.76 -7.46 -2.94
CA ILE A 145 1.11 -6.70 -4.01
C ILE A 145 1.19 -5.22 -3.61
N ASN A 146 1.99 -4.45 -4.34
CA ASN A 146 2.10 -3.01 -4.16
C ASN A 146 1.17 -2.27 -5.15
N CYS A 147 0.27 -1.43 -4.62
CA CYS A 147 -0.70 -0.67 -5.39
C CYS A 147 -0.32 0.82 -5.38
N LEU A 148 -0.30 1.43 -6.58
CA LEU A 148 0.00 2.85 -6.82
C LEU A 148 -1.20 3.60 -7.41
#